data_AF-A0A971Q0C9-F1
#
_entry.id   AF-A0A971Q0C9-F1
#
_cell.length_a   1.000
_cell.length_b   1.000
_cell.length_c   1.000
_cell.angle_alpha   90.00
_cell.angle_beta   90.00
_cell.angle_gamma   90.00
#
_symmetry.space_group_name_H-M   'P 1'
#
loop_
_entity.id
_entity.type
_entity.pdbx_description
1 polymer ?
#
loop_
_entity_poly.entity_id
_entity_poly.type
_entity_poly.pdbx_seq_one_letter_code
_entity_poly.pdbx_strand_id
1 'polypeptide(L)'
;MLESGAIRKNYLGNDIPVSVGISFPVSLILVFLFYALIQRYDFSFHIYLIGIISICFLGFIDDMLGQRDTLGFKGHFGALFKGKLTTGGFKALGGGIIAFFIALSVSGSGSLWNGWVDILLNTLIIALFTNMLNLLDLRPGRAIKGYLFFLFLMILMAGGRVNWLLIAPLLGVILVYFTVDLKARAMMGDAGSNVLGLTLGYYSIIFLSMPYRVGVLLFLIAMHIYTEKFSLTKTIERVPLLRIIDQAGRSRENG
;
A
#
# COMPACT_ATOMS: atom_id res chain seq x y z
N MET A 1 -4.57 -19.71 15.02
CA MET A 1 -3.47 -18.94 14.40
C MET A 1 -2.09 -19.54 14.67
N LEU A 2 -1.83 -20.20 15.81
CA LEU A 2 -0.54 -20.90 16.05
C LEU A 2 -0.37 -22.20 15.27
N GLU A 3 -1.46 -22.89 14.91
CA GLU A 3 -1.41 -24.18 14.21
C GLU A 3 -1.33 -24.08 12.67
N SER A 4 -1.50 -22.89 12.08
CA SER A 4 -1.72 -22.73 10.63
C SER A 4 -0.48 -22.32 9.80
N GLY A 5 0.72 -22.33 10.38
CA GLY A 5 1.96 -21.90 9.67
C GLY A 5 2.04 -20.40 9.34
N ALA A 6 1.06 -19.59 9.77
CA ALA A 6 0.98 -18.15 9.50
C ALA A 6 1.78 -17.30 10.51
N ILE A 7 2.97 -17.79 10.88
CA ILE A 7 3.87 -17.17 11.84
C ILE A 7 5.22 -16.95 11.16
N ARG A 8 5.80 -15.76 11.34
CA ARG A 8 7.19 -15.50 10.99
C ARG A 8 7.88 -14.71 12.10
N LYS A 9 9.20 -14.82 12.09
CA LYS A 9 10.08 -14.00 12.91
C LYS A 9 9.98 -12.53 12.51
N ASN A 10 9.69 -11.68 13.48
CA ASN A 10 9.76 -10.23 13.35
C ASN A 10 11.23 -9.76 13.32
N TYR A 11 11.45 -8.45 13.22
CA TYR A 11 12.80 -7.86 13.20
C TYR A 11 13.62 -8.10 14.48
N LEU A 12 12.99 -8.50 15.59
CA LEU A 12 13.63 -8.92 16.84
C LEU A 12 13.86 -10.43 16.92
N GLY A 13 13.45 -11.20 15.90
CA GLY A 13 13.55 -12.65 15.86
C GLY A 13 12.40 -13.40 16.53
N ASN A 14 11.37 -12.71 17.03
CA ASN A 14 10.22 -13.30 17.71
C ASN A 14 9.15 -13.74 16.73
N ASP A 15 8.58 -14.93 16.96
CA ASP A 15 7.50 -15.49 16.16
C ASP A 15 6.18 -14.75 16.41
N ILE A 16 5.66 -14.09 15.37
CA ILE A 16 4.40 -13.36 15.43
C ILE A 16 3.49 -13.69 14.24
N PRO A 17 2.16 -13.51 14.39
CA PRO A 17 1.22 -13.67 13.28
C PRO A 17 1.54 -12.73 12.12
N VAL A 18 1.50 -13.27 10.90
CA VAL A 18 1.76 -12.54 9.64
C VAL A 18 0.46 -12.38 8.86
N SER A 19 0.43 -11.40 7.96
CA SER A 19 -0.67 -11.18 7.03
C SER A 19 -1.98 -10.78 7.74
N VAL A 20 -1.86 -10.14 8.91
CA VAL A 20 -3.01 -9.61 9.66
C VAL A 20 -3.71 -8.48 8.90
N GLY A 21 -3.07 -7.94 7.85
CA GLY A 21 -3.64 -6.98 6.91
C GLY A 21 -4.93 -7.45 6.22
N ILE A 22 -5.20 -8.75 6.15
CA ILE A 22 -6.49 -9.29 5.65
C ILE A 22 -7.68 -8.72 6.44
N SER A 23 -7.48 -8.35 7.70
CA SER A 23 -8.53 -7.70 8.51
C SER A 23 -9.01 -6.37 7.92
N PHE A 24 -8.21 -5.70 7.08
CA PHE A 24 -8.55 -4.39 6.51
C PHE A 24 -9.72 -4.47 5.52
N PRO A 25 -9.67 -5.25 4.42
CA PRO A 25 -10.82 -5.43 3.54
C PRO A 25 -12.04 -5.98 4.27
N VAL A 26 -11.86 -6.96 5.18
CA VAL A 26 -12.98 -7.54 5.92
C VAL A 26 -13.70 -6.46 6.74
N SER A 27 -12.96 -5.61 7.44
CA SER A 27 -13.53 -4.51 8.21
C SER A 27 -14.21 -3.49 7.30
N LEU A 28 -13.61 -3.17 6.14
CA LEU A 28 -14.21 -2.24 5.17
C LEU A 28 -15.51 -2.76 4.59
N ILE A 29 -15.60 -4.06 4.26
CA ILE A 29 -16.84 -4.69 3.78
C ILE A 29 -17.96 -4.50 4.82
N LEU A 30 -17.67 -4.72 6.10
CA LEU A 30 -18.65 -4.53 7.17
C LEU A 30 -19.11 -3.07 7.28
N VAL A 31 -18.19 -2.11 7.20
CA VAL A 31 -18.52 -0.68 7.26
C VAL A 31 -19.32 -0.23 6.04
N PHE A 32 -18.98 -0.72 4.84
CA PHE A 32 -19.70 -0.37 3.62
C PHE A 32 -21.06 -1.06 3.54
N LEU A 33 -21.18 -2.28 4.07
CA LEU A 33 -22.48 -2.92 4.29
C LEU A 33 -23.34 -2.09 5.24
N PHE A 34 -22.76 -1.61 6.34
CA PHE A 34 -23.46 -0.70 7.24
C PHE A 34 -23.91 0.58 6.52
N TYR A 35 -23.05 1.19 5.69
CA TYR A 35 -23.44 2.33 4.84
C TYR A 35 -24.60 2.00 3.92
N ALA A 36 -24.66 0.79 3.36
CA ALA A 36 -25.76 0.36 2.51
C ALA A 36 -27.07 0.26 3.31
N LEU A 37 -27.01 -0.29 4.53
CA LEU A 37 -28.16 -0.37 5.43
C LEU A 37 -28.71 1.01 5.81
N ILE A 38 -27.83 1.99 6.02
CA ILE A 38 -28.21 3.38 6.33
C ILE A 38 -28.40 4.27 5.10
N GLN A 39 -28.44 3.69 3.89
CA GLN A 39 -28.66 4.41 2.62
C GLN A 39 -27.63 5.53 2.34
N ARG A 40 -26.39 5.38 2.82
CA ARG A 40 -25.26 6.29 2.55
C ARG A 40 -24.17 5.67 1.67
N TYR A 41 -24.43 4.48 1.12
CA TYR A 41 -23.51 3.79 0.23
C TYR A 41 -23.54 4.39 -1.17
N ASP A 42 -22.37 4.62 -1.74
CA ASP A 42 -22.20 5.10 -3.11
C ASP A 42 -21.67 3.96 -4.00
N PHE A 43 -22.25 3.78 -5.18
CA PHE A 43 -21.86 2.71 -6.10
C PHE A 43 -20.41 2.85 -6.60
N SER A 44 -19.85 4.06 -6.61
CA SER A 44 -18.44 4.29 -6.95
C SER A 44 -17.46 3.56 -6.01
N PHE A 45 -17.89 3.19 -4.80
CA PHE A 45 -17.08 2.48 -3.82
C PHE A 45 -16.75 1.04 -4.23
N HIS A 46 -17.47 0.44 -5.17
CA HIS A 46 -17.22 -0.93 -5.62
C HIS A 46 -15.83 -1.11 -6.24
N ILE A 47 -15.39 -0.17 -7.09
CA ILE A 47 -14.06 -0.25 -7.72
C ILE A 47 -12.97 -0.20 -6.65
N TYR A 48 -13.16 0.62 -5.62
CA TYR A 48 -12.25 0.69 -4.48
C TYR A 48 -12.23 -0.61 -3.67
N LEU A 49 -13.39 -1.19 -3.35
CA LEU A 49 -13.48 -2.47 -2.64
C LEU A 49 -12.85 -3.60 -3.43
N ILE A 50 -13.15 -3.72 -4.72
CA ILE A 50 -12.56 -4.73 -5.61
C ILE A 50 -11.04 -4.58 -5.62
N GLY A 51 -10.54 -3.35 -5.81
CA GLY A 51 -9.10 -3.06 -5.78
C GLY A 51 -8.42 -3.51 -4.49
N ILE A 52 -9.00 -3.16 -3.34
CA ILE A 52 -8.46 -3.54 -2.03
C ILE A 52 -8.50 -5.06 -1.82
N ILE A 53 -9.62 -5.71 -2.13
CA ILE A 53 -9.76 -7.16 -1.97
C ILE A 53 -8.74 -7.87 -2.86
N SER A 54 -8.63 -7.47 -4.13
CA SER A 54 -7.68 -8.07 -5.09
C SER A 54 -6.22 -7.88 -4.66
N ILE A 55 -5.82 -6.66 -4.26
CA ILE A 55 -4.42 -6.42 -3.88
C ILE A 55 -4.08 -7.06 -2.52
N CYS A 56 -5.04 -7.09 -1.59
CA CYS A 56 -4.88 -7.80 -0.32
C CYS A 56 -4.71 -9.30 -0.56
N PHE A 57 -5.52 -9.88 -1.44
CA PHE A 57 -5.43 -11.29 -1.79
C PHE A 57 -4.10 -11.62 -2.46
N LEU A 58 -3.65 -10.78 -3.40
CA LEU A 58 -2.33 -10.93 -4.01
C LEU A 58 -1.20 -10.85 -2.99
N GLY A 59 -1.27 -9.88 -2.06
CA GLY A 59 -0.31 -9.75 -0.96
C GLY A 59 -0.34 -10.92 0.01
N PHE A 60 -1.53 -11.46 0.32
CA PHE A 60 -1.69 -12.65 1.14
C PHE A 60 -1.06 -13.88 0.49
N ILE A 61 -1.27 -14.07 -0.81
CA ILE A 61 -0.60 -15.14 -1.58
C ILE A 61 0.93 -14.99 -1.45
N ASP A 62 1.47 -13.79 -1.58
CA ASP A 62 2.92 -13.55 -1.47
C ASP A 62 3.44 -13.82 -0.04
N ASP A 63 2.71 -13.38 0.99
CA ASP A 63 3.06 -13.62 2.39
C ASP A 63 3.14 -15.13 2.71
N MET A 64 2.22 -15.93 2.14
CA MET A 64 2.10 -17.37 2.37
C MET A 64 3.03 -18.20 1.47
N LEU A 65 3.17 -17.86 0.19
CA LEU A 65 3.95 -18.62 -0.80
C LEU A 65 5.39 -18.15 -0.93
N GLY A 66 5.74 -16.97 -0.42
CA GLY A 66 7.06 -16.38 -0.53
C GLY A 66 8.16 -17.24 0.10
N GLN A 67 8.79 -18.07 -0.74
CA GLN A 67 10.12 -18.62 -0.49
C GLN A 67 11.17 -17.55 -0.82
N ARG A 68 12.23 -17.47 -0.02
CA ARG A 68 13.29 -16.44 -0.15
C ARG A 68 14.14 -16.68 -1.40
N ASP A 69 13.64 -16.30 -2.56
CA ASP A 69 14.50 -16.12 -3.73
C ASP A 69 15.28 -14.82 -3.57
N THR A 70 16.60 -14.93 -3.42
CA THR A 70 17.54 -13.84 -3.14
C THR A 70 17.85 -12.95 -4.35
N LEU A 71 16.86 -12.65 -5.19
CA LEU A 71 17.06 -11.91 -6.43
C LEU A 71 16.59 -10.46 -6.27
N GLY A 72 17.40 -9.48 -6.69
CA GLY A 72 16.98 -8.07 -6.77
C GLY A 72 16.11 -7.79 -8.01
N PHE A 73 15.64 -6.54 -8.19
CA PHE A 73 14.82 -6.12 -9.35
C PHE A 73 15.40 -6.53 -10.71
N LYS A 74 16.71 -6.36 -10.93
CA LYS A 74 17.41 -6.81 -12.15
C LYS A 74 17.42 -8.33 -12.32
N GLY A 75 17.45 -9.08 -11.22
CA GLY A 75 17.38 -10.54 -11.22
C GLY A 75 15.98 -11.05 -11.55
N HIS A 76 14.94 -10.42 -11.01
CA HIS A 76 13.55 -10.72 -11.33
C HIS A 76 13.19 -10.39 -12.78
N PHE A 77 13.58 -9.20 -13.28
CA PHE A 77 13.37 -8.84 -14.68
C PHE A 77 14.19 -9.71 -15.64
N GLY A 78 15.44 -10.01 -15.31
CA GLY A 78 16.28 -10.93 -16.09
C GLY A 78 15.75 -12.37 -16.12
N ALA A 79 15.12 -12.84 -15.03
CA ALA A 79 14.44 -14.12 -14.98
C ALA A 79 13.13 -14.11 -15.78
N LEU A 80 12.38 -13.00 -15.74
CA LEU A 80 11.15 -12.82 -16.51
C LEU A 80 11.43 -12.84 -18.03
N PHE A 81 12.49 -12.18 -18.49
CA PHE A 81 12.96 -12.26 -19.88
C PHE A 81 13.45 -13.66 -20.28
N LYS A 82 13.78 -14.53 -19.32
CA LYS A 82 14.13 -15.94 -19.52
C LYS A 82 12.93 -16.88 -19.34
N GLY A 83 11.71 -16.35 -19.25
CA GLY A 83 10.47 -17.13 -19.09
C GLY A 83 10.27 -17.71 -17.70
N LYS A 84 11.08 -17.34 -16.70
CA LYS A 84 10.92 -17.77 -15.30
C LYS A 84 10.21 -16.67 -14.51
N LEU A 85 8.93 -16.90 -14.24
CA LEU A 85 8.13 -16.01 -13.40
C LEU A 85 8.53 -16.23 -11.94
N THR A 86 9.25 -15.25 -11.39
CA THR A 86 9.61 -15.21 -9.97
C THR A 86 8.43 -14.71 -9.14
N THR A 87 8.40 -14.99 -7.84
CA THR A 87 7.38 -14.47 -6.91
C THR A 87 7.27 -12.94 -6.98
N GLY A 88 8.41 -12.24 -7.00
CA GLY A 88 8.46 -10.79 -7.19
C GLY A 88 7.91 -10.32 -8.54
N GLY A 89 8.15 -11.07 -9.62
CA GLY A 89 7.58 -10.78 -10.95
C GLY A 89 6.07 -10.98 -11.01
N PHE A 90 5.56 -12.04 -10.37
CA PHE A 90 4.12 -12.29 -10.24
C PHE A 90 3.41 -11.14 -9.51
N LYS A 91 4.00 -10.69 -8.39
CA LYS A 91 3.47 -9.57 -7.61
C LYS A 91 3.44 -8.27 -8.40
N ALA A 92 4.53 -7.94 -9.10
CA ALA A 92 4.60 -6.72 -9.90
C ALA A 92 3.58 -6.72 -11.05
N LEU A 93 3.43 -7.86 -11.75
CA LEU A 93 2.44 -8.01 -12.82
C LEU A 93 1.00 -7.95 -12.28
N GLY A 94 0.70 -8.72 -11.23
CA GLY A 94 -0.63 -8.73 -10.61
C GLY A 94 -1.03 -7.36 -10.07
N GLY A 95 -0.14 -6.70 -9.33
CA GLY A 95 -0.37 -5.35 -8.82
C GLY A 95 -0.53 -4.32 -9.94
N GLY A 96 0.26 -4.44 -11.01
CA GLY A 96 0.13 -3.61 -12.21
C GLY A 96 -1.20 -3.79 -12.93
N ILE A 97 -1.68 -5.03 -13.08
CA ILE A 97 -2.99 -5.34 -13.69
C ILE A 97 -4.12 -4.75 -12.84
N ILE A 98 -4.07 -4.90 -11.50
CA ILE A 98 -5.07 -4.33 -10.59
C ILE A 98 -5.06 -2.80 -10.69
N ALA A 99 -3.89 -2.17 -10.66
CA ALA A 99 -3.73 -0.73 -10.81
C ALA A 99 -4.29 -0.22 -12.15
N PHE A 100 -4.01 -0.94 -13.24
CA PHE A 100 -4.49 -0.61 -14.57
C PHE A 100 -6.01 -0.75 -14.68
N PHE A 101 -6.58 -1.84 -14.14
CA PHE A 101 -8.04 -2.04 -14.10
C PHE A 101 -8.75 -0.90 -13.35
N ILE A 102 -8.22 -0.51 -12.20
CA ILE A 102 -8.75 0.61 -11.42
C ILE A 102 -8.65 1.91 -12.22
N ALA A 103 -7.47 2.21 -12.77
CA ALA A 103 -7.24 3.41 -13.57
C ALA A 103 -8.20 3.47 -14.77
N LEU A 104 -8.38 2.36 -15.48
CA LEU A 104 -9.31 2.26 -16.60
C LEU A 104 -10.77 2.47 -16.18
N SER A 105 -11.15 1.98 -15.00
CA SER A 105 -12.52 2.09 -14.48
C SER A 105 -12.86 3.50 -13.97
N VAL A 106 -11.85 4.30 -13.61
CA VAL A 106 -12.00 5.64 -13.02
C VAL A 106 -11.73 6.76 -14.04
N SER A 107 -10.83 6.53 -15.01
CA SER A 107 -10.46 7.57 -15.99
C SER A 107 -11.60 7.74 -16.99
N GLY A 108 -12.23 8.92 -16.98
CA GLY A 108 -13.38 9.22 -17.84
C GLY A 108 -13.07 9.21 -19.33
N SER A 109 -14.13 9.10 -20.15
CA SER A 109 -14.11 9.00 -21.62
C SER A 109 -13.69 10.30 -22.33
N GLY A 110 -12.47 10.80 -22.06
CA GLY A 110 -11.86 11.87 -22.84
C GLY A 110 -11.46 11.41 -24.25
N SER A 111 -11.00 12.36 -25.08
CA SER A 111 -10.35 12.06 -26.38
C SER A 111 -9.41 10.86 -26.26
N LEU A 112 -9.54 9.89 -27.17
CA LEU A 112 -8.82 8.61 -27.17
C LEU A 112 -7.34 8.74 -26.80
N TRP A 113 -6.64 9.75 -27.33
CA TRP A 113 -5.21 9.97 -27.06
C TRP A 113 -4.93 10.52 -25.65
N ASN A 114 -5.76 11.43 -25.15
CA ASN A 114 -5.61 11.98 -23.80
C ASN A 114 -6.06 10.99 -22.71
N GLY A 115 -7.00 10.10 -23.04
CA GLY A 115 -7.47 9.04 -22.13
C GLY A 115 -6.37 8.04 -21.78
N TRP A 116 -5.61 7.56 -22.76
CA TRP A 116 -4.52 6.59 -22.51
C TRP A 116 -3.41 7.16 -21.64
N VAL A 117 -3.04 8.43 -21.83
CA VAL A 117 -2.03 9.09 -20.99
C VAL A 117 -2.52 9.19 -19.54
N ASP A 118 -3.77 9.56 -19.31
CA ASP A 118 -4.35 9.62 -17.96
C ASP A 118 -4.40 8.24 -17.31
N ILE A 119 -4.83 7.20 -18.05
CA ILE A 119 -4.87 5.82 -17.56
C ILE A 119 -3.47 5.34 -17.18
N LEU A 120 -2.46 5.54 -18.04
CA LEU A 120 -1.08 5.14 -17.76
C LEU A 120 -0.52 5.86 -16.54
N LEU A 121 -0.74 7.17 -16.44
CA LEU A 121 -0.33 7.96 -15.29
C LEU A 121 -0.98 7.45 -14.00
N ASN A 122 -2.29 7.24 -14.00
CA ASN A 122 -3.05 6.74 -12.85
C ASN A 122 -2.59 5.33 -12.45
N THR A 123 -2.34 4.47 -13.43
CA THR A 123 -1.81 3.11 -13.23
C THR A 123 -0.47 3.16 -12.51
N LEU A 124 0.46 4.00 -12.99
CA LEU A 124 1.78 4.14 -12.39
C LEU A 124 1.70 4.71 -10.97
N ILE A 125 0.83 5.70 -10.72
CA ILE A 125 0.63 6.24 -9.37
C ILE A 125 0.16 5.15 -8.41
N ILE A 126 -0.86 4.37 -8.78
CA ILE A 126 -1.38 3.30 -7.93
C ILE A 126 -0.32 2.23 -7.69
N ALA A 127 0.33 1.74 -8.74
CA ALA A 127 1.33 0.69 -8.65
C ALA A 127 2.55 1.11 -7.81
N LEU A 128 3.07 2.32 -8.03
CA LEU A 128 4.24 2.81 -7.31
C LEU A 128 3.93 3.18 -5.86
N PHE A 129 2.75 3.73 -5.53
CA PHE A 129 2.36 3.89 -4.13
C PHE A 129 2.22 2.54 -3.42
N THR A 130 1.60 1.57 -4.08
CA THR A 130 1.47 0.19 -3.58
C THR A 130 2.85 -0.37 -3.22
N ASN A 131 3.81 -0.30 -4.15
CA ASN A 131 5.18 -0.75 -3.90
C ASN A 131 5.90 0.08 -2.81
N MET A 132 5.74 1.41 -2.81
CA MET A 132 6.39 2.28 -1.83
C MET A 132 5.96 1.95 -0.39
N LEU A 133 4.67 1.72 -0.14
CA LEU A 133 4.20 1.36 1.19
C LEU A 133 4.69 -0.04 1.61
N ASN A 134 4.80 -0.95 0.66
CA ASN A 134 5.45 -2.25 0.87
C ASN A 134 6.94 -2.10 1.26
N LEU A 135 7.67 -1.16 0.66
CA LEU A 135 9.07 -0.87 1.02
C LEU A 135 9.22 -0.26 2.42
N LEU A 136 8.17 0.38 2.93
CA LEU A 136 8.13 0.93 4.28
C LEU A 136 7.77 -0.12 5.34
N ASP A 137 7.21 -1.28 4.98
CA ASP A 137 6.80 -2.33 5.91
C ASP A 137 7.97 -3.23 6.37
N LEU A 138 9.04 -2.61 6.85
CA LEU A 138 10.24 -3.29 7.36
C LEU A 138 10.36 -3.25 8.89
N ARG A 139 9.62 -2.33 9.54
CA ARG A 139 9.64 -2.13 10.98
C ARG A 139 8.25 -1.77 11.50
N PRO A 140 7.91 -2.17 12.74
CA PRO A 140 6.66 -1.83 13.41
C PRO A 140 6.25 -0.36 13.22
N GLY A 141 5.04 -0.12 12.76
CA GLY A 141 4.43 1.20 12.64
C GLY A 141 4.94 2.04 11.48
N ARG A 142 5.96 1.61 10.72
CA ARG A 142 6.59 2.47 9.70
C ARG A 142 5.67 2.68 8.49
N ALA A 143 5.10 1.62 7.94
CA ALA A 143 4.17 1.74 6.82
C ALA A 143 2.90 2.52 7.19
N ILE A 144 2.37 2.36 8.40
CA ILE A 144 1.21 3.15 8.89
C ILE A 144 1.57 4.63 9.02
N LYS A 145 2.71 4.98 9.62
CA LYS A 145 3.17 6.37 9.69
C LYS A 145 3.37 6.98 8.31
N GLY A 146 3.96 6.22 7.38
CA GLY A 146 4.07 6.60 5.98
C GLY A 146 2.70 6.87 5.37
N TYR A 147 1.75 5.95 5.55
CA TYR A 147 0.39 6.10 5.06
C TYR A 147 -0.27 7.37 5.60
N LEU A 148 -0.23 7.60 6.91
CA LEU A 148 -0.82 8.78 7.54
C LEU A 148 -0.18 10.08 7.06
N PHE A 149 1.15 10.10 6.90
CA PHE A 149 1.87 11.26 6.38
C PHE A 149 1.47 11.59 4.94
N PHE A 150 1.50 10.61 4.04
CA PHE A 150 1.11 10.83 2.64
C PHE A 150 -0.38 11.09 2.47
N LEU A 151 -1.24 10.49 3.31
CA LEU A 151 -2.67 10.79 3.35
C LEU A 151 -2.89 12.27 3.72
N PHE A 152 -2.19 12.75 4.75
CA PHE A 152 -2.26 14.16 5.16
C PHE A 152 -1.80 15.10 4.04
N LEU A 153 -0.65 14.84 3.42
CA LEU A 153 -0.16 15.64 2.28
C LEU A 153 -1.15 15.64 1.11
N MET A 154 -1.75 14.48 0.81
CA MET A 154 -2.75 14.36 -0.25
C MET A 154 -4.00 15.21 0.06
N ILE A 155 -4.52 15.15 1.29
CA ILE A 155 -5.66 15.98 1.71
C ILE A 155 -5.33 17.48 1.59
N LEU A 156 -4.11 17.89 1.95
CA LEU A 156 -3.65 19.27 1.77
C LEU A 156 -3.60 19.67 0.29
N MET A 157 -3.01 18.82 -0.57
CA MET A 157 -2.95 19.07 -2.02
C MET A 157 -4.34 19.11 -2.67
N ALA A 158 -5.31 18.35 -2.15
CA ALA A 158 -6.71 18.39 -2.57
C ALA A 158 -7.46 19.63 -2.05
N GLY A 159 -6.82 20.50 -1.25
CA GLY A 159 -7.48 21.65 -0.63
C GLY A 159 -8.60 21.25 0.34
N GLY A 160 -8.50 20.08 0.97
CA GLY A 160 -9.53 19.51 1.83
C GLY A 160 -10.77 18.95 1.12
N ARG A 161 -10.83 19.02 -0.21
CA ARG A 161 -11.95 18.51 -1.01
C ARG A 161 -11.82 16.99 -1.20
N VAL A 162 -12.12 16.25 -0.15
CA VAL A 162 -12.04 14.78 -0.12
C VAL A 162 -13.35 14.15 0.31
N ASN A 163 -13.57 12.89 -0.07
CA ASN A 163 -14.73 12.12 0.37
C ASN A 163 -14.42 11.38 1.68
N TRP A 164 -14.89 11.94 2.81
CA TRP A 164 -14.69 11.34 4.12
C TRP A 164 -15.42 10.01 4.34
N LEU A 165 -16.54 9.75 3.63
CA LEU A 165 -17.19 8.45 3.68
C LEU A 165 -16.27 7.35 3.14
N LEU A 166 -15.43 7.68 2.16
CA LEU A 166 -14.44 6.75 1.60
C LEU A 166 -13.18 6.62 2.48
N ILE A 167 -12.67 7.73 3.04
CA ILE A 167 -11.40 7.78 3.78
C ILE A 167 -11.54 7.27 5.23
N ALA A 168 -12.57 7.72 5.94
CA ALA A 168 -12.70 7.49 7.38
C ALA A 168 -12.73 6.00 7.78
N PRO A 169 -13.39 5.09 7.02
CA PRO A 169 -13.43 3.67 7.38
C PRO A 169 -12.05 3.02 7.46
N LEU A 170 -11.21 3.17 6.43
CA LEU A 170 -9.88 2.58 6.47
C LEU A 170 -9.01 3.27 7.52
N LEU A 171 -9.10 4.59 7.64
CA LEU A 171 -8.37 5.33 8.68
C LEU A 171 -8.69 4.80 10.09
N GLY A 172 -9.97 4.56 10.39
CA GLY A 172 -10.40 4.00 11.67
C GLY A 172 -9.82 2.61 11.93
N VAL A 173 -9.88 1.72 10.93
CA VAL A 173 -9.30 0.37 11.02
C VAL A 173 -7.80 0.41 11.26
N ILE A 174 -7.08 1.27 10.52
CA ILE A 174 -5.63 1.44 10.65
C ILE A 174 -5.28 1.97 12.04
N LEU A 175 -6.00 2.96 12.57
CA LEU A 175 -5.70 3.53 13.89
C LEU A 175 -5.86 2.50 15.02
N VAL A 176 -6.86 1.62 14.92
CA VAL A 176 -7.01 0.49 15.85
C VAL A 176 -5.82 -0.46 15.73
N TYR A 177 -5.51 -0.88 14.49
CA TYR A 177 -4.40 -1.80 14.21
C TYR A 177 -3.03 -1.23 14.59
N PHE A 178 -2.84 0.08 14.47
CA PHE A 178 -1.57 0.77 14.72
C PHE A 178 -1.01 0.51 16.12
N THR A 179 -1.90 0.38 17.12
CA THR A 179 -1.48 0.06 18.49
C THR A 179 -0.90 -1.35 18.64
N VAL A 180 -1.39 -2.30 17.85
CA VAL A 180 -0.92 -3.69 17.81
C VAL A 180 0.40 -3.75 17.04
N ASP A 181 0.46 -3.07 15.92
CA ASP A 181 1.63 -2.98 15.05
C ASP A 181 2.81 -2.33 15.77
N LEU A 182 2.64 -1.19 16.44
CA LEU A 182 3.69 -0.52 17.23
C LEU A 182 4.28 -1.39 18.36
N LYS A 183 3.48 -2.29 18.92
CA LYS A 183 3.92 -3.25 19.94
C LYS A 183 4.59 -4.49 19.35
N ALA A 184 4.75 -4.55 18.02
CA ALA A 184 5.33 -5.65 17.27
C ALA A 184 4.65 -7.00 17.56
N ARG A 185 3.33 -6.98 17.84
CA ARG A 185 2.55 -8.18 18.19
C ARG A 185 1.97 -8.92 16.98
N ALA A 186 1.91 -8.26 15.83
CA ALA A 186 1.43 -8.80 14.57
C ALA A 186 2.09 -8.03 13.41
N MET A 187 2.25 -8.67 12.27
CA MET A 187 2.69 -8.03 11.03
C MET A 187 1.53 -7.97 10.04
N MET A 188 1.34 -6.80 9.42
CA MET A 188 0.30 -6.64 8.40
C MET A 188 0.68 -7.40 7.13
N GLY A 189 1.99 -7.49 6.85
CA GLY A 189 2.54 -8.16 5.69
C GLY A 189 2.19 -7.45 4.38
N ASP A 190 2.50 -8.10 3.28
CA ASP A 190 2.17 -7.61 1.95
C ASP A 190 0.64 -7.54 1.73
N ALA A 191 -0.13 -8.37 2.43
CA ALA A 191 -1.60 -8.27 2.44
C ALA A 191 -2.09 -6.90 2.95
N GLY A 192 -1.42 -6.30 3.93
CA GLY A 192 -1.81 -5.01 4.50
C GLY A 192 -1.11 -3.81 3.86
N SER A 193 0.21 -3.88 3.69
CA SER A 193 1.00 -2.74 3.19
C SER A 193 0.61 -2.36 1.76
N ASN A 194 0.29 -3.36 0.92
CA ASN A 194 -0.22 -3.09 -0.43
C ASN A 194 -1.61 -2.44 -0.43
N VAL A 195 -2.49 -2.78 0.53
CA VAL A 195 -3.79 -2.11 0.69
C VAL A 195 -3.62 -0.64 1.04
N LEU A 196 -2.67 -0.31 1.92
CA LEU A 196 -2.35 1.08 2.27
C LEU A 196 -1.88 1.87 1.05
N GLY A 197 -0.95 1.30 0.27
CA GLY A 197 -0.40 1.96 -0.90
C GLY A 197 -1.41 2.07 -2.05
N LEU A 198 -2.15 1.01 -2.36
CA LEU A 198 -3.22 1.06 -3.37
C LEU A 198 -4.25 2.12 -3.00
N THR A 199 -4.60 2.23 -1.72
CA THR A 199 -5.54 3.23 -1.24
C THR A 199 -5.03 4.66 -1.47
N LEU A 200 -3.76 4.96 -1.12
CA LEU A 200 -3.19 6.28 -1.38
C LEU A 200 -3.12 6.60 -2.88
N GLY A 201 -2.80 5.60 -3.70
CA GLY A 201 -2.84 5.73 -5.14
C GLY A 201 -4.23 6.05 -5.65
N TYR A 202 -5.23 5.27 -5.22
CA TYR A 202 -6.64 5.47 -5.57
C TYR A 202 -7.11 6.88 -5.19
N TYR A 203 -6.87 7.30 -3.95
CA TYR A 203 -7.22 8.64 -3.47
C TYR A 203 -6.53 9.74 -4.27
N SER A 204 -5.26 9.55 -4.62
CA SER A 204 -4.52 10.52 -5.44
C SER A 204 -5.16 10.71 -6.81
N ILE A 205 -5.64 9.64 -7.45
CA ILE A 205 -6.22 9.75 -8.79
C ILE A 205 -7.63 10.34 -8.80
N ILE A 206 -8.41 10.16 -7.72
CA ILE A 206 -9.79 10.69 -7.64
C ILE A 206 -9.87 12.10 -7.04
N PHE A 207 -8.94 12.52 -6.18
CA PHE A 207 -9.02 13.79 -5.48
C PHE A 207 -8.05 14.87 -6.01
N LEU A 208 -6.95 14.47 -6.67
CA LEU A 208 -5.95 15.44 -7.11
C LEU A 208 -6.14 15.84 -8.57
N SER A 209 -5.96 17.13 -8.85
CA SER A 209 -5.87 17.62 -10.23
C SER A 209 -4.61 17.11 -10.93
N MET A 210 -4.61 17.13 -12.26
CA MET A 210 -3.51 16.63 -13.10
C MET A 210 -2.10 17.12 -12.69
N PRO A 211 -1.85 18.42 -12.41
CA PRO A 211 -0.52 18.88 -12.00
C PRO A 211 0.00 18.21 -10.71
N TYR A 212 -0.87 18.05 -9.71
CA TYR A 212 -0.51 17.36 -8.46
C TYR A 212 -0.26 15.87 -8.69
N ARG A 213 -1.07 15.21 -9.53
CA ARG A 213 -0.86 13.79 -9.90
C ARG A 213 0.50 13.59 -10.59
N VAL A 214 0.89 14.48 -11.51
CA VAL A 214 2.22 14.46 -12.14
C VAL A 214 3.33 14.66 -11.10
N GLY A 215 3.19 15.63 -10.19
CA GLY A 215 4.18 15.85 -9.12
C GLY A 215 4.34 14.64 -8.19
N VAL A 216 3.23 14.01 -7.82
CA VAL A 216 3.20 12.76 -7.06
C VAL A 216 3.93 11.64 -7.80
N LEU A 217 3.64 11.46 -9.10
CA LEU A 217 4.30 10.43 -9.90
C LEU A 217 5.82 10.66 -9.99
N LEU A 218 6.27 11.91 -10.22
CA LEU A 218 7.68 12.24 -10.25
C LEU A 218 8.37 11.95 -8.91
N PHE A 219 7.72 12.29 -7.79
CA PHE A 219 8.19 11.94 -6.46
C PHE A 219 8.33 10.42 -6.28
N LEU A 220 7.30 9.65 -6.65
CA LEU A 220 7.30 8.19 -6.54
C LEU A 220 8.43 7.58 -7.38
N ILE A 221 8.63 8.03 -8.62
CA ILE A 221 9.72 7.58 -9.49
C ILE A 221 11.08 7.90 -8.85
N ALA A 222 11.27 9.13 -8.38
CA ALA A 222 12.52 9.54 -7.73
C ALA A 222 12.82 8.71 -6.47
N MET A 223 11.80 8.43 -5.67
CA MET A 223 11.90 7.55 -4.50
C MET A 223 12.34 6.14 -4.91
N HIS A 224 11.74 5.54 -5.94
CA HIS A 224 12.12 4.19 -6.37
C HIS A 224 13.57 4.15 -6.88
N ILE A 225 13.97 5.12 -7.71
CA ILE A 225 15.37 5.26 -8.17
C ILE A 225 16.32 5.40 -6.99
N TYR A 226 15.94 6.16 -5.96
CA TYR A 226 16.73 6.29 -4.75
C TYR A 226 16.88 4.95 -4.01
N THR A 227 15.78 4.21 -3.85
CA THR A 227 15.78 2.92 -3.13
C THR A 227 16.55 1.80 -3.82
N GLU A 228 16.79 1.90 -5.13
CA GLU A 228 17.67 0.94 -5.83
C GLU A 228 19.13 1.05 -5.38
N LYS A 229 19.57 2.27 -5.02
CA LYS A 229 20.97 2.55 -4.66
C LYS A 229 21.17 2.64 -3.15
N PHE A 230 20.16 3.06 -2.42
CA PHE A 230 20.25 3.39 -0.99
C PHE A 230 19.16 2.70 -0.17
N SER A 231 19.54 2.24 1.02
CA SER A 231 18.56 1.70 1.98
C SER A 231 17.77 2.82 2.64
N LEU A 232 16.43 2.78 2.52
CA LEU A 232 15.53 3.70 3.24
C LEU A 232 15.77 3.67 4.75
N THR A 233 15.98 2.47 5.31
CA THR A 233 16.25 2.30 6.74
C THR A 233 17.49 3.08 7.18
N LYS A 234 18.61 2.95 6.46
CA LYS A 234 19.84 3.70 6.76
C LYS A 234 19.65 5.20 6.62
N THR A 235 18.79 5.62 5.69
CA THR A 235 18.48 7.04 5.46
C THR A 235 17.69 7.62 6.63
N ILE A 236 16.65 6.91 7.08
CA ILE A 236 15.83 7.28 8.24
C ILE A 236 16.70 7.37 9.51
N GLU A 237 17.63 6.43 9.71
CA GLU A 237 18.53 6.41 10.88
C GLU A 237 19.51 7.60 10.91
N ARG A 238 19.91 8.11 9.74
CA ARG A 238 20.85 9.23 9.61
C ARG A 238 20.20 10.59 9.87
N VAL A 239 18.89 10.73 9.63
CA VAL A 239 18.18 12.01 9.79
C VAL A 239 17.49 12.03 11.17
N PRO A 240 17.92 12.89 12.12
CA PRO A 240 17.42 12.86 13.50
C PRO A 240 15.89 12.95 13.61
N LEU A 241 15.28 13.85 12.83
CA LEU A 241 13.82 14.02 12.82
C LEU A 241 13.10 12.76 12.32
N LEU A 242 13.57 12.15 11.23
CA LEU A 242 12.97 10.93 10.70
C LEU A 242 13.16 9.75 11.66
N ARG A 243 14.31 9.68 12.34
CA ARG A 243 14.57 8.65 13.36
C ARG A 243 13.61 8.78 14.54
N ILE A 244 13.40 9.99 15.05
CA ILE A 244 12.46 10.26 16.15
C ILE A 244 11.05 9.84 15.73
N ILE A 245 10.60 10.23 14.53
CA ILE A 245 9.28 9.85 14.03
C ILE A 245 9.17 8.34 13.85
N ASP A 246 10.19 7.67 13.30
CA ASP A 246 10.21 6.21 13.10
C ASP A 246 10.13 5.46 14.44
N GLN A 247 10.83 5.92 15.48
CA GLN A 247 10.85 5.32 16.81
C GLN A 247 9.64 5.69 17.67
N ALA A 248 8.97 6.81 17.40
CA ALA A 248 7.84 7.28 18.20
C ALA A 248 6.74 6.21 18.38
N GLY A 249 6.33 5.96 19.61
CA GLY A 249 5.28 4.99 19.93
C GLY A 249 5.70 3.52 19.91
N ARG A 250 6.94 3.17 19.50
CA ARG A 250 7.48 1.81 19.69
C ARG A 250 7.84 1.61 21.18
N SER A 251 7.62 0.40 21.70
CA SER A 251 8.02 0.06 23.07
C SER A 251 9.54 0.22 23.24
N ARG A 252 10.05 0.52 24.45
CA ARG A 252 11.50 0.70 24.69
C ARG A 252 12.35 -0.54 24.41
N GLU A 253 11.74 -1.73 24.45
CA GLU A 253 12.37 -3.00 24.05
C GLU A 253 12.48 -3.16 22.52
N ASN A 254 11.85 -2.27 21.76
CA ASN A 254 11.62 -2.36 20.31
C ASN A 254 12.26 -1.18 19.52
N GLY A 255 12.93 -0.22 20.19
CA GLY A 255 13.33 1.08 19.63
C GLY A 255 14.75 1.18 19.12
#